data_AF-A0A959CXH6-F1
#
_entry.id   AF-A0A959CXH6-F1
#
_cell.length_a   1.000
_cell.length_b   1.000
_cell.length_c   1.000
_cell.angle_alpha   90.00
_cell.angle_beta   90.00
_cell.angle_gamma   90.00
#
_symmetry.space_group_name_H-M   'P 1'
#
loop_
_entity.id
_entity.type
_entity.pdbx_description
1 polymer ?
#
loop_
_entity_poly.entity_id
_entity_poly.type
_entity_poly.pdbx_seq_one_letter_code
_entity_poly.pdbx_strand_id
1 'polypeptide(L)' 'FKDEVMDTIIHRNSKVGEAPNLHMPVVMMNASSRGSINFLNLAKEFLKNNNDKIRPKSGASMN' A
#
# COMPACT_ATOMS: atom_id res chain seq x y z
N PHE A 1 8.70 21.46 -0.33
CA PHE A 1 9.28 20.13 -0.06
C PHE A 1 8.50 19.34 0.98
N LYS A 2 8.21 19.85 2.20
CA LYS A 2 7.50 19.04 3.22
C LYS A 2 6.12 18.55 2.75
N ASP A 3 5.41 19.37 1.97
CA ASP A 3 4.06 19.05 1.49
C ASP A 3 4.05 18.19 0.20
N GLU A 4 5.23 17.86 -0.35
CA GLU A 4 5.38 17.06 -1.57
C GLU A 4 5.90 15.65 -1.28
N VAL A 5 6.23 15.35 -0.01
CA VAL A 5 6.76 14.06 0.43
C VAL A 5 5.64 13.30 1.13
N MET A 6 5.50 12.02 0.79
CA MET A 6 4.55 11.12 1.44
C MET A 6 5.04 10.76 2.86
N ASP A 7 4.12 10.62 3.80
CA ASP A 7 4.39 10.19 5.18
C ASP A 7 4.69 8.67 5.25
N THR A 8 4.14 7.88 4.32
CA THR A 8 4.34 6.43 4.32
C THR A 8 5.76 6.05 3.90
N ILE A 9 6.48 5.40 4.81
CA ILE A 9 7.84 4.88 4.56
C ILE A 9 7.77 3.45 4.02
N ILE A 10 8.36 3.22 2.85
CA ILE A 10 8.63 1.86 2.34
C ILE A 10 9.95 1.36 2.92
N HIS A 11 9.91 0.41 3.85
CA HIS A 11 11.10 -0.14 4.45
C HIS A 11 11.80 -1.13 3.51
N ARG A 12 13.14 -1.21 3.60
CA ARG A 12 13.92 -2.27 2.93
C ARG A 12 13.39 -3.63 3.39
N ASN A 13 12.98 -4.46 2.43
CA ASN A 13 12.33 -5.73 2.71
C ASN A 13 12.72 -6.74 1.63
N SER A 14 13.11 -7.95 2.03
CA SER A 14 13.54 -9.00 1.10
C SER A 14 12.42 -9.40 0.15
N LYS A 15 11.17 -9.46 0.62
CA LYS A 15 10.02 -9.82 -0.21
C LYS A 15 9.72 -8.78 -1.29
N VAL A 16 9.94 -7.50 -1.02
CA VAL A 16 9.86 -6.47 -2.07
C VAL A 16 10.93 -6.69 -3.14
N GLY A 17 12.15 -7.09 -2.75
CA GLY A 17 13.25 -7.37 -3.70
C GLY A 17 13.12 -8.70 -4.46
N GLU A 18 12.46 -9.70 -3.87
CA GLU A 18 12.21 -11.01 -4.50
C GLU A 18 11.05 -10.97 -5.50
N ALA A 19 10.03 -10.15 -5.23
CA ALA A 19 8.80 -10.08 -6.03
C ALA A 19 9.03 -9.87 -7.55
N PRO A 20 9.95 -8.98 -8.00
CA PRO A 20 10.28 -8.83 -9.42
C PRO A 20 10.74 -10.12 -10.10
N ASN A 21 11.55 -10.94 -9.42
CA ASN A 21 12.05 -12.20 -9.98
C ASN A 21 10.94 -13.24 -10.18
N LEU A 22 9.89 -13.17 -9.35
CA LEU A 22 8.70 -14.01 -9.48
C LEU A 22 7.65 -13.42 -10.42
N HIS A 23 7.94 -12.26 -11.04
CA HIS A 23 7.02 -11.56 -11.94
C HIS A 23 5.64 -11.31 -11.33
N MET A 24 5.58 -11.08 -10.02
CA MET A 24 4.33 -10.88 -9.29
C MET A 24 4.43 -9.72 -8.30
N PRO A 25 3.33 -8.99 -8.03
CA PRO A 25 3.34 -7.95 -6.99
C PRO A 25 3.65 -8.52 -5.61
N VAL A 26 4.35 -7.74 -4.76
CA VAL A 26 4.70 -8.16 -3.39
C VAL A 26 3.47 -8.57 -2.55
N VAL A 27 2.32 -7.91 -2.77
CA VAL A 27 1.06 -8.25 -2.11
C VAL A 27 0.53 -9.63 -2.49
N MET A 28 0.75 -10.06 -3.74
CA MET A 28 0.35 -11.39 -4.23
C MET A 28 1.29 -12.47 -3.71
N MET A 29 2.57 -12.15 -3.52
CA MET A 29 3.56 -13.08 -2.99
C MET A 29 3.40 -13.28 -1.47
N ASN A 30 3.25 -12.19 -0.72
CA ASN A 30 3.03 -12.23 0.73
C ASN A 30 2.29 -10.97 1.20
N ALA A 31 0.97 -11.07 1.33
CA ALA A 31 0.11 -9.97 1.76
C ALA A 31 0.39 -9.47 3.18
N SER A 32 0.88 -10.33 4.09
CA SER A 32 1.17 -9.96 5.48
C SER A 32 2.60 -9.44 5.69
N SER A 33 3.43 -9.41 4.64
CA SER A 33 4.79 -8.86 4.75
C SER A 33 4.77 -7.35 5.00
N ARG A 34 5.78 -6.86 5.73
CA ARG A 34 5.94 -5.43 6.02
C ARG A 34 5.95 -4.59 4.73
N GLY A 35 6.64 -5.05 3.69
CA GLY A 35 6.68 -4.38 2.39
C GLY A 35 5.31 -4.24 1.74
N SER A 36 4.52 -5.31 1.71
CA SER A 36 3.13 -5.28 1.20
C SER A 36 2.27 -4.29 1.97
N ILE A 37 2.33 -4.32 3.31
CA ILE A 37 1.57 -3.41 4.16
C ILE A 37 2.00 -1.96 3.91
N ASN A 38 3.30 -1.69 3.76
CA ASN A 38 3.79 -0.34 3.44
C ASN A 38 3.25 0.17 2.11
N PHE A 39 3.26 -0.65 1.05
CA PHE A 39 2.69 -0.25 -0.25
C PHE A 39 1.16 -0.03 -0.19
N LEU A 40 0.43 -0.83 0.58
CA LEU A 40 -1.02 -0.63 0.78
C LEU A 40 -1.32 0.67 1.54
N ASN A 41 -0.51 1.01 2.53
CA ASN A 41 -0.62 2.28 3.24
C ASN A 41 -0.31 3.46 2.32
N LEU A 42 0.73 3.34 1.48
CA LEU A 42 1.10 4.35 0.50
C LEU A 42 -0.03 4.55 -0.54
N ALA A 43 -0.63 3.48 -1.02
CA ALA A 43 -1.77 3.55 -1.93
C ALA A 43 -2.97 4.28 -1.28
N LYS A 44 -3.25 4.00 0.00
CA LYS A 44 -4.30 4.69 0.74
C LYS A 44 -4.01 6.19 0.91
N GLU A 45 -2.77 6.53 1.24
CA GLU A 45 -2.31 7.91 1.38
C GLU A 45 -2.42 8.67 0.06
N PHE A 46 -1.95 8.06 -1.04
CA PHE A 46 -2.03 8.62 -2.39
C PHE A 46 -3.48 8.99 -2.76
N LEU A 47 -4.42 8.06 -2.58
CA LEU A 47 -5.84 8.31 -2.86
C LEU A 47 -6.40 9.43 -1.99
N LYS A 48 -6.04 9.45 -0.69
CA LYS A 48 -6.48 10.50 0.22
C LYS A 48 -5.96 11.87 -0.21
N ASN A 49 -4.68 11.98 -0.56
CA ASN A 49 -4.05 13.24 -0.95
C ASN A 49 -4.63 13.79 -2.27
N ASN A 50 -5.11 12.92 -3.14
CA ASN A 50 -5.77 13.29 -4.39
C ASN A 50 -7.29 13.54 -4.27
N ASN A 51 -7.86 13.41 -3.07
CA ASN A 51 -9.32 13.43 -2.84
C ASN A 51 -10.09 12.36 -3.65
N ASP A 52 -9.47 11.22 -3.91
CA ASP A 52 -10.10 10.09 -4.60
C ASP A 52 -11.09 9.35 -3.68
N LYS A 53 -12.20 8.88 -4.25
CA LYS A 53 -13.20 8.11 -3.50
C LYS A 53 -12.66 6.72 -3.17
N ILE A 54 -12.26 6.52 -1.92
CA ILE A 54 -12.00 5.17 -1.39
C ILE A 54 -13.36 4.52 -1.14
N ARG A 55 -13.76 3.57 -2.00
CA ARG A 55 -14.99 2.80 -1.76
C ARG A 55 -14.85 2.07 -0.42
N PRO A 56 -15.75 2.29 0.56
CA PRO A 56 -15.76 1.48 1.76
C PRO A 56 -16.02 0.02 1.35
N LYS A 57 -15.43 -0.93 2.09
CA LYS A 57 -15.70 -2.35 1.86
C LYS A 57 -17.21 -2.55 1.91
N SER A 58 -17.80 -2.99 0.80
CA SER A 58 -19.19 -3.41 0.70
C SER A 58 -19.42 -4.52 1.74
N GLY A 59 -19.93 -4.15 2.91
CA GLY A 59 -20.08 -5.06 4.05
C GLY A 59 -20.01 -4.39 5.43
N ALA A 60 -19.50 -3.16 5.55
CA ALA A 60 -19.71 -2.37 6.76
C ALA A 60 -21.10 -1.71 6.69
N SER A 61 -22.13 -2.49 7.03
CA SER A 61 -23.46 -1.96 7.33
C SER A 61 -23.29 -0.87 8.38
N MET A 62 -23.73 0.34 8.03
CA MET A 62 -23.93 1.41 9.00
C MET A 62 -24.95 0.91 10.02
N ASN A 63 -24.56 0.90 11.30
CA ASN A 63 -25.49 1.07 12.40
C ASN A 63 -25.40 2.54 12.82
#